data_AF-A0A2E5YLC8-F1
#
_entry.id   AF-A0A2E5YLC8-F1
#
_cell.length_a   1.000
_cell.length_b   1.000
_cell.length_c   1.000
_cell.angle_alpha   90.00
_cell.angle_beta   90.00
_cell.angle_gamma   90.00
#
_symmetry.space_group_name_H-M   'P 1'
#
loop_
_entity.id
_entity.type
_entity.pdbx_description
1 polymer ?
#
loop_
_entity_poly.entity_id
_entity_poly.type
_entity_poly.pdbx_seq_one_letter_code
_entity_poly.pdbx_strand_id
1 'polypeptide(L)'
;MVSNHDGTGRGGAPTATVLDRLFEVVTARRDQRPEGSYVRSLLDGGWAAIEAKVREEAQEVVDAARDESDQALAHEAADLLFHLWVMLASRGLEPAAVYAELERRFGIGGHEEKTARAARGAEQGKDDEV
;
A
#
# COMPACT_ATOMS: atom_id res chain seq x y z
N MET A 1 -16.89 34.54 -15.68
CA MET A 1 -18.16 33.89 -15.30
C MET A 1 -18.40 32.70 -16.22
N VAL A 2 -17.97 31.51 -15.80
CA VAL A 2 -18.60 30.20 -16.10
C VAL A 2 -18.16 29.31 -14.93
N SER A 3 -18.82 29.46 -13.78
CA SER A 3 -19.76 28.46 -13.23
C SER A 3 -19.06 27.18 -12.77
N ASN A 4 -18.72 27.16 -11.48
CA ASN A 4 -18.73 25.93 -10.69
C ASN A 4 -20.11 25.28 -10.87
N HIS A 5 -20.13 24.00 -11.21
CA HIS A 5 -21.28 23.15 -10.95
C HIS A 5 -20.89 22.09 -9.92
N ASP A 6 -21.73 22.03 -8.91
CA ASP A 6 -21.60 21.28 -7.67
C ASP A 6 -22.02 19.81 -7.86
N GLY A 7 -21.52 18.96 -6.98
CA GLY A 7 -22.19 17.77 -6.44
C GLY A 7 -22.79 16.72 -7.37
N THR A 8 -22.04 15.65 -7.62
CA THR A 8 -22.62 14.29 -7.65
C THR A 8 -21.68 13.30 -6.96
N GLY A 9 -22.13 12.75 -5.82
CA GLY A 9 -21.47 11.67 -5.10
C GLY A 9 -21.43 10.38 -5.92
N ARG A 10 -20.28 10.11 -6.52
CA ARG A 10 -19.84 8.77 -6.90
C ARG A 10 -18.59 8.52 -6.07
N GLY A 11 -18.63 7.55 -5.16
CA GLY A 11 -17.47 7.15 -4.37
C GLY A 11 -16.32 6.83 -5.31
N GLY A 12 -15.38 7.75 -5.46
CA GLY A 12 -14.18 7.55 -6.24
C GLY A 12 -13.39 6.42 -5.59
N ALA A 13 -12.84 5.52 -6.40
CA ALA A 13 -11.87 4.55 -5.87
C ALA A 13 -10.79 5.34 -5.12
N PRO A 14 -10.29 4.84 -3.99
CA PRO A 14 -9.17 5.46 -3.30
C PRO A 14 -8.01 5.61 -4.29
N THR A 15 -7.38 6.78 -4.36
CA THR A 15 -6.26 7.03 -5.29
C THR A 15 -5.06 7.62 -4.58
N ALA A 16 -3.87 7.16 -4.97
CA ALA A 16 -2.60 7.76 -4.58
C ALA A 16 -1.80 8.03 -5.86
N THR A 17 -1.92 9.24 -6.41
CA THR A 17 -1.52 9.60 -7.78
C THR A 17 -0.12 9.10 -8.20
N VAL A 18 0.88 9.12 -7.31
CA VAL A 18 2.24 8.65 -7.63
C VAL A 18 2.33 7.13 -7.66
N LEU A 19 1.69 6.45 -6.70
CA LEU A 19 1.67 4.99 -6.63
C LEU A 19 0.84 4.38 -7.76
N ASP A 20 -0.24 5.05 -8.17
CA ASP A 20 -1.07 4.65 -9.31
C ASP A 20 -0.26 4.71 -10.61
N ARG A 21 0.45 5.81 -10.84
CA ARG A 21 1.36 5.95 -12.00
C ARG A 21 2.47 4.90 -12.00
N LEU A 22 3.01 4.58 -10.82
CA LEU A 22 4.03 3.54 -10.69
C LEU A 22 3.46 2.17 -11.10
N PHE A 23 2.25 1.85 -10.66
CA PHE A 23 1.57 0.61 -11.03
C PHE A 23 1.20 0.55 -12.53
N GLU A 24 0.76 1.67 -13.12
CA GLU A 24 0.52 1.78 -14.57
C GLU A 24 1.81 1.48 -15.37
N VAL A 25 2.96 1.98 -14.92
CA VAL A 25 4.25 1.69 -15.56
C VAL A 25 4.62 0.21 -15.43
N VAL A 26 4.41 -0.39 -14.26
CA VAL A 26 4.68 -1.82 -14.01
C VAL A 26 3.81 -2.69 -14.92
N THR A 27 2.50 -2.43 -14.97
CA THR A 27 1.54 -3.19 -15.78
C THR A 27 1.76 -2.99 -17.28
N ALA A 28 2.04 -1.76 -17.73
CA ALA A 28 2.42 -1.51 -19.12
C ALA A 28 3.66 -2.31 -19.54
N ARG A 29 4.69 -2.40 -18.70
CA ARG A 29 5.90 -3.19 -18.96
C ARG A 29 5.65 -4.70 -18.91
N ARG A 30 4.78 -5.17 -18.01
CA ARG A 30 4.31 -6.57 -17.96
C ARG A 30 3.65 -6.96 -19.28
N ASP A 31 2.79 -6.11 -19.82
CA ASP A 31 1.95 -6.43 -20.98
C ASP A 31 2.70 -6.26 -22.30
N GLN A 32 3.48 -5.19 -22.44
CA GLN A 32 4.24 -4.89 -23.67
C GLN A 32 5.50 -5.75 -23.81
N ARG A 33 6.02 -6.29 -22.70
CA ARG A 33 7.23 -7.13 -22.63
C ARG A 33 8.44 -6.58 -23.43
N PRO A 34 8.78 -5.29 -23.35
CA PRO A 34 9.87 -4.73 -24.14
C PRO A 34 11.20 -5.44 -23.81
N GLU A 35 12.06 -5.59 -24.81
CA GLU A 35 13.40 -6.18 -24.61
C GLU A 35 14.21 -5.37 -23.59
N GLY A 36 14.96 -6.06 -22.74
CA GLY A 36 15.74 -5.45 -21.66
C GLY A 36 14.91 -4.88 -20.50
N SER A 37 13.59 -5.08 -20.47
CA SER A 37 12.77 -4.63 -19.35
C SER A 37 13.06 -5.42 -18.08
N TYR A 38 13.43 -4.71 -17.02
CA TYR A 38 13.64 -5.30 -15.70
C TYR A 38 12.37 -5.96 -15.12
N VAL A 39 11.21 -5.32 -15.32
CA VAL A 39 9.92 -5.91 -14.90
C VAL A 39 9.69 -7.24 -15.59
N ARG A 40 10.02 -7.34 -16.88
CA ARG A 40 9.93 -8.60 -17.63
C ARG A 40 10.86 -9.66 -17.05
N SER A 41 12.11 -9.34 -16.73
CA SER A 41 13.04 -10.34 -16.19
C SER A 41 12.58 -10.89 -14.83
N LEU A 42 11.97 -10.06 -13.99
CA LEU A 42 11.38 -10.51 -12.72
C LEU A 42 10.20 -11.46 -12.95
N LEU A 43 9.29 -11.10 -13.85
CA LEU A 43 8.12 -11.91 -14.18
C LEU A 43 8.51 -13.24 -14.84
N ASP A 44 9.49 -13.22 -15.73
CA ASP A 44 10.02 -14.42 -16.40
C ASP A 44 10.76 -15.32 -15.39
N GLY A 45 11.40 -14.74 -14.37
CA GLY A 45 11.96 -15.45 -13.23
C GLY A 45 10.92 -15.98 -12.22
N GLY A 46 9.65 -15.62 -12.40
CA GLY A 46 8.53 -16.09 -11.58
C GLY A 46 8.63 -15.68 -10.11
N TRP A 47 7.92 -16.42 -9.26
CA TRP A 47 7.81 -16.12 -7.83
C TRP A 47 9.16 -16.00 -7.12
N ALA A 48 10.12 -16.87 -7.43
CA ALA A 48 11.42 -16.87 -6.76
C ALA A 48 12.21 -15.57 -6.98
N ALA A 49 12.20 -15.03 -8.20
CA ALA A 49 12.89 -13.77 -8.51
C ALA A 49 12.20 -12.57 -7.84
N ILE A 50 10.87 -12.57 -7.82
CA ILE A 50 10.05 -11.50 -7.22
C ILE A 50 10.20 -11.49 -5.70
N GLU A 51 10.07 -12.65 -5.04
CA GLU A 51 10.22 -12.79 -3.59
C GLU A 51 11.62 -12.38 -3.13
N ALA A 52 12.66 -12.81 -3.87
CA ALA A 52 14.04 -12.46 -3.55
C ALA A 52 14.24 -10.94 -3.50
N LYS A 53 13.75 -10.21 -4.52
CA LYS A 53 13.84 -8.74 -4.53
C LYS A 53 13.04 -8.11 -3.39
N VAL A 54 11.78 -8.48 -3.17
CA VAL A 54 11.01 -7.89 -2.06
C VAL A 54 11.68 -8.11 -0.70
N ARG A 55 12.34 -9.25 -0.48
CA ARG A 55 13.09 -9.51 0.75
C ARG A 55 14.37 -8.69 0.86
N GLU A 56 15.10 -8.56 -0.24
CA GLU A 56 16.33 -7.74 -0.31
C GLU A 56 16.03 -6.29 0.03
N GLU A 57 15.07 -5.67 -0.67
CA GLU A 57 14.71 -4.26 -0.46
C GLU A 57 14.14 -4.01 0.94
N ALA A 58 13.39 -4.97 1.50
CA ALA A 58 12.90 -4.87 2.87
C ALA A 58 14.03 -4.89 3.90
N GLN A 59 15.10 -5.63 3.63
CA GLN A 59 16.30 -5.64 4.47
C GLN A 59 17.07 -4.32 4.31
N GLU A 60 17.25 -3.84 3.08
CA GLU A 60 17.93 -2.57 2.78
C GLU A 60 17.21 -1.37 3.42
N VAL A 61 15.87 -1.34 3.43
CA VAL A 61 15.10 -0.33 4.17
C VAL A 61 15.44 -0.32 5.66
N VAL A 62 15.54 -1.50 6.28
CA VAL A 62 15.84 -1.61 7.72
C VAL A 62 17.28 -1.18 8.02
N ASP A 63 18.21 -1.54 7.15
CA ASP A 63 19.62 -1.19 7.30
C ASP A 63 19.84 0.31 7.07
N ALA A 64 19.22 0.88 6.01
CA ALA A 64 19.25 2.31 5.73
C ALA A 64 18.64 3.15 6.87
N ALA A 65 17.55 2.67 7.48
CA ALA A 65 16.94 3.31 8.63
C ALA A 65 17.81 3.29 9.90
N ARG A 66 18.72 2.31 10.01
CA ARG A 66 19.60 2.16 11.18
C ARG A 66 20.88 2.96 11.03
N ASP A 67 21.53 2.81 9.87
CA ASP A 67 22.97 3.10 9.73
C ASP A 67 23.26 4.13 8.63
N GLU A 68 22.26 4.59 7.87
CA GLU A 68 22.47 5.46 6.71
C GLU A 68 21.72 6.81 6.80
N SER A 69 21.54 7.47 5.66
CA SER A 69 20.91 8.78 5.55
C SER A 69 19.41 8.68 5.26
N ASP A 70 18.65 9.72 5.62
CA ASP A 70 17.23 9.83 5.25
C ASP A 70 17.00 9.72 3.74
N GLN A 71 17.97 10.19 2.94
CA GLN A 71 17.91 10.05 1.49
C GLN A 71 18.03 8.58 1.07
N ALA A 72 18.98 7.84 1.65
CA ALA A 72 19.13 6.41 1.38
C ALA A 72 17.87 5.64 1.80
N LEU A 73 17.35 5.92 3.01
CA LEU A 73 16.09 5.32 3.47
C LEU A 73 14.92 5.60 2.51
N ALA A 74 14.80 6.83 2.00
CA ALA A 74 13.77 7.17 1.03
C ALA A 74 13.94 6.43 -0.30
N HIS A 75 15.19 6.17 -0.74
CA HIS A 75 15.49 5.37 -1.92
C HIS A 75 15.08 3.91 -1.73
N GLU A 76 15.52 3.25 -0.67
CA GLU A 76 15.19 1.84 -0.42
C GLU A 76 13.68 1.65 -0.18
N ALA A 77 13.02 2.62 0.46
CA ALA A 77 11.56 2.58 0.63
C ALA A 77 10.83 2.68 -0.71
N ALA A 78 11.35 3.48 -1.66
CA ALA A 78 10.78 3.57 -3.00
C ALA A 78 10.98 2.27 -3.79
N ASP A 79 12.15 1.64 -3.69
CA ASP A 79 12.44 0.38 -4.37
C ASP A 79 11.63 -0.77 -3.79
N LEU A 80 11.45 -0.84 -2.47
CA LEU A 80 10.53 -1.77 -1.83
C LEU A 80 9.08 -1.60 -2.34
N LEU A 81 8.59 -0.36 -2.46
CA LEU A 81 7.25 -0.09 -3.00
C LEU A 81 7.13 -0.52 -4.48
N PHE A 82 8.16 -0.26 -5.28
CA PHE A 82 8.20 -0.71 -6.67
C PHE A 82 8.12 -2.25 -6.76
N HIS A 83 8.95 -2.95 -6.00
CA HIS A 83 8.98 -4.41 -6.00
C HIS A 83 7.70 -5.03 -5.44
N LEU A 84 7.08 -4.39 -4.45
CA LEU A 84 5.74 -4.75 -3.98
C LEU A 84 4.70 -4.63 -5.09
N TRP A 85 4.70 -3.55 -5.89
CA TRP A 85 3.79 -3.42 -7.03
C TRP A 85 4.04 -4.44 -8.13
N VAL A 86 5.30 -4.80 -8.41
CA VAL A 86 5.61 -5.92 -9.33
C VAL A 86 5.01 -7.22 -8.80
N MET A 87 5.18 -7.51 -7.51
CA MET A 87 4.60 -8.70 -6.88
C MET A 87 3.08 -8.72 -6.97
N LEU A 88 2.40 -7.62 -6.69
CA LEU A 88 0.94 -7.53 -6.75
C LEU A 88 0.43 -7.62 -8.19
N ALA A 89 1.09 -6.96 -9.13
CA ALA A 89 0.77 -7.06 -10.57
C ALA A 89 0.97 -8.48 -11.11
N SER A 90 1.96 -9.24 -10.62
CA SER A 90 2.17 -10.65 -10.98
C SER A 90 1.01 -11.56 -10.56
N ARG A 91 0.24 -11.13 -9.55
CA ARG A 91 -0.95 -11.82 -9.03
C ARG A 91 -2.27 -11.23 -9.54
N GLY A 92 -2.22 -10.20 -10.40
CA GLY A 92 -3.41 -9.49 -10.87
C GLY A 92 -4.13 -8.68 -9.78
N LEU A 93 -3.43 -8.25 -8.73
CA LEU A 93 -3.99 -7.40 -7.68
C LEU A 93 -3.82 -5.93 -8.04
N GLU A 94 -4.95 -5.23 -8.10
CA GLU A 94 -5.01 -3.79 -8.39
C GLU A 94 -4.72 -2.93 -7.14
N PRO A 95 -4.13 -1.72 -7.28
CA PRO A 95 -3.84 -0.81 -6.17
C PRO A 95 -5.06 -0.52 -5.29
N ALA A 96 -6.25 -0.45 -5.90
CA ALA A 96 -7.50 -0.23 -5.18
C ALA A 96 -7.75 -1.25 -4.05
N ALA A 97 -7.31 -2.49 -4.20
CA ALA A 97 -7.43 -3.51 -3.15
C ALA A 97 -6.53 -3.20 -1.94
N VAL A 98 -5.31 -2.68 -2.18
CA VAL A 98 -4.40 -2.28 -1.11
C VAL A 98 -4.89 -1.00 -0.43
N TYR A 99 -5.37 -0.03 -1.20
CA TYR A 99 -5.87 1.21 -0.61
C TYR A 99 -7.13 1.01 0.20
N ALA A 100 -8.06 0.16 -0.25
CA ALA A 100 -9.24 -0.20 0.54
C ALA A 100 -8.85 -0.83 1.89
N GLU A 101 -7.80 -1.66 1.91
CA GLU A 101 -7.27 -2.21 3.16
C GLU A 101 -6.61 -1.13 4.04
N LEU A 102 -5.90 -0.16 3.45
CA LEU A 102 -5.35 0.98 4.21
C LEU A 102 -6.46 1.86 4.79
N GLU A 103 -7.50 2.18 4.03
CA GLU A 103 -8.68 2.91 4.50
C GLU A 103 -9.38 2.18 5.65
N ARG A 104 -9.54 0.86 5.53
CA ARG A 104 -10.08 0.03 6.61
C ARG A 104 -9.24 0.15 7.89
N ARG A 105 -7.91 0.24 7.77
CA ARG A 105 -7.01 0.42 8.93
C ARG A 105 -7.14 1.81 9.55
N PHE A 106 -7.38 2.86 8.77
CA PHE A 106 -7.68 4.19 9.31
C PHE A 106 -8.99 4.19 10.12
N GLY A 107 -10.00 3.44 9.67
CA GLY A 107 -11.26 3.24 10.41
C GLY A 107 -11.16 2.34 11.65
N ILE A 108 -10.01 1.69 11.87
CA ILE A 108 -9.71 0.83 13.03
C ILE A 108 -8.54 1.44 13.81
N GLY A 109 -8.47 2.77 13.87
CA GLY A 109 -7.52 3.46 14.73
C GLY A 109 -7.73 3.02 16.18
N GLY A 110 -6.76 2.30 16.73
CA GLY A 110 -6.80 1.65 18.06
C GLY A 110 -7.00 2.57 19.27
N HIS A 111 -7.29 3.86 19.07
CA HIS A 111 -7.79 4.76 20.10
C HIS A 111 -9.31 4.72 20.22
N GLU A 112 -10.05 4.60 19.13
CA GLU A 112 -11.52 4.50 19.16
C GLU A 112 -11.97 3.13 19.66
N GLU A 113 -11.31 2.05 19.22
CA GLU A 113 -11.60 0.68 19.69
C GLU A 113 -11.23 0.50 21.18
N LYS A 114 -10.14 1.13 21.66
CA LYS A 114 -9.76 1.13 23.08
C LYS A 114 -10.73 1.97 23.93
N THR A 115 -11.17 3.12 23.42
CA THR A 115 -12.18 3.97 24.08
C THR A 115 -13.54 3.29 24.12
N ALA A 116 -13.95 2.64 23.03
CA ALA A 116 -15.19 1.88 22.94
C ALA A 116 -15.19 0.65 23.85
N ARG A 117 -14.05 -0.03 24.01
CA ARG A 117 -13.89 -1.16 24.95
C ARG A 117 -13.94 -0.71 26.40
N ALA A 118 -13.34 0.44 26.71
CA ALA A 118 -13.41 1.06 28.04
C ALA A 118 -14.84 1.50 28.39
N ALA A 119 -15.58 2.07 27.42
CA ALA A 119 -16.98 2.46 27.61
C ALA A 119 -17.90 1.25 27.85
N ARG A 120 -17.74 0.17 27.06
CA ARG A 120 -18.53 -1.08 27.24
C ARG A 120 -18.27 -1.76 28.59
N GLY A 121 -17.04 -1.71 29.09
CA GLY A 121 -16.70 -2.24 30.42
C GLY A 121 -17.24 -1.39 31.59
N ALA A 122 -17.47 -0.08 31.38
CA ALA A 122 -18.02 0.81 32.39
C ALA A 122 -19.56 0.72 32.50
N GLU A 123 -20.26 0.39 31.41
CA GLU A 123 -21.72 0.18 31.44
C GLU A 123 -22.09 -1.15 32.12
N GLN A 124 -21.35 -2.24 31.87
CA GLN A 124 -21.63 -3.55 32.48
C GLN A 124 -21.37 -3.63 33.99
N GLY A 125 -20.55 -2.72 34.56
CA GLY A 125 -20.34 -2.65 36.01
C GLY A 125 -21.41 -1.88 36.78
N LYS A 126 -22.40 -1.29 36.10
CA LYS A 126 -23.47 -0.48 36.71
C LYS A 126 -24.78 -1.24 36.91
N ASP A 127 -24.94 -2.35 36.20
CA ASP A 127 -26.15 -3.18 36.24
C ASP A 127 -26.07 -4.29 37.33
N ASP A 128 -24.91 -4.47 37.96
CA ASP A 128 -24.67 -5.45 39.03
C ASP A 128 -24.86 -4.86 40.46
N GLU A 129 -25.19 -3.57 40.58
CA GLU A 129 -25.42 -2.87 41.86
C GLU A 129 -26.84 -2.28 41.95
N VAL A 130 -27.87 -3.12 41.79
CA VAL A 130 -29.26 -2.86 42.24
C VAL A 130 -29.90 -4.13 42.78
#